data_AF-A0A1J6X0D3-F1
#
_entry.id   AF-A0A1J6X0D3-F1
#
_cell.length_a   1.000
_cell.length_b   1.000
_cell.length_c   1.000
_cell.angle_alpha   90.00
_cell.angle_beta   90.00
_cell.angle_gamma   90.00
#
_symmetry.space_group_name_H-M   'P 1'
#
loop_
_entity.id
_entity.type
_entity.pdbx_description
1 polymer ?
#
loop_
_entity_poly.entity_id
_entity_poly.type
_entity_poly.pdbx_seq_one_letter_code
_entity_poly.pdbx_strand_id
1 'polypeptide(L)'
;MVTRDTYFVDISSGDVVPHAEEAKSVSFQIQATPEEVTKLKALFEENYDDDMSTFNRAQIPFRQYHNDPENAQYDHSMQKIYARIHQLGTLETRKSIEEMGVLNPIKKSNTRSDIENLK
;
A
#
# COMPACT_ATOMS: atom_id res chain seq x y z
N MET A 1 12.13 5.34 27.07
CA MET A 1 12.77 4.84 25.83
C MET A 1 11.66 4.24 24.99
N VAL A 2 11.57 4.63 23.72
CA VAL A 2 10.57 4.07 22.80
C VAL A 2 11.14 2.76 22.26
N THR A 3 10.54 1.63 22.64
CA THR A 3 10.95 0.29 22.19
C THR A 3 10.37 0.02 20.81
N ARG A 4 11.22 -0.44 19.88
CA ARG A 4 10.83 -0.85 18.54
C ARG A 4 11.07 -2.33 18.39
N ASP A 5 10.04 -3.03 17.95
CA ASP A 5 10.07 -4.46 17.72
C ASP A 5 9.99 -4.74 16.21
N THR A 6 10.40 -5.95 15.84
CA THR A 6 10.32 -6.40 14.45
C THR A 6 8.92 -6.94 14.19
N TYR A 7 8.33 -6.49 13.09
CA TYR A 7 7.04 -6.99 12.59
C TYR A 7 7.16 -7.33 11.11
N PHE A 8 6.25 -8.18 10.66
CA PHE A 8 6.11 -8.62 9.28
C PHE A 8 4.74 -8.17 8.77
N VAL A 9 4.75 -7.48 7.64
CA VAL A 9 3.56 -6.92 7.00
C VAL A 9 3.25 -7.71 5.75
N ASP A 10 2.11 -8.39 5.76
CA ASP A 10 1.56 -9.06 4.59
C ASP A 10 0.67 -8.07 3.84
N ILE A 11 1.15 -7.53 2.72
CA ILE A 11 0.35 -6.61 1.88
C ILE A 11 -0.89 -7.29 1.31
N SER A 12 -0.81 -8.59 1.03
CA SER A 12 -1.89 -9.31 0.35
C SER A 12 -3.12 -9.49 1.23
N SER A 13 -2.90 -9.66 2.55
CA SER A 13 -3.97 -9.77 3.53
C SER A 13 -4.20 -8.50 4.35
N GLY A 14 -3.24 -7.58 4.39
CA GLY A 14 -3.23 -6.44 5.31
C GLY A 14 -2.83 -6.80 6.74
N ASP A 15 -2.37 -8.03 6.97
CA ASP A 15 -1.99 -8.51 8.30
C ASP A 15 -0.62 -7.95 8.72
N VAL A 16 -0.50 -7.54 9.99
CA VAL A 16 0.78 -7.16 10.61
C VAL A 16 1.01 -8.07 11.81
N VAL A 17 1.99 -8.96 11.67
CA VAL A 17 2.27 -10.06 12.61
C VAL A 17 3.69 -9.93 13.20
N PRO A 18 3.92 -10.40 14.43
CA PRO A 18 5.24 -10.35 15.06
C PRO A 18 6.22 -11.41 14.51
N HIS A 19 5.73 -12.51 13.94
CA HIS A 19 6.56 -13.58 13.37
C HIS A 19 6.23 -13.82 11.91
N ALA A 20 7.26 -14.03 11.08
CA ALA A 20 7.11 -14.27 9.64
C ALA A 20 6.30 -15.55 9.32
N GLU A 21 6.32 -16.55 10.20
CA GLU A 21 5.60 -17.82 10.04
C GLU A 21 4.07 -17.65 10.12
N GLU A 22 3.60 -16.57 10.76
CA GLU A 22 2.18 -16.25 10.88
C GLU A 22 1.64 -15.53 9.65
N ALA A 23 2.52 -15.06 8.76
CA ALA A 23 2.11 -14.43 7.52
C ALA A 23 1.62 -15.46 6.50
N LYS A 24 0.56 -15.12 5.77
CA LYS A 24 -0.05 -16.01 4.78
C LYS A 24 0.70 -15.94 3.43
N SER A 25 1.35 -14.82 3.15
CA SER A 25 2.08 -14.53 1.91
C SER A 25 3.42 -13.84 2.17
N VAL A 26 4.11 -13.47 1.07
CA VAL A 26 5.36 -12.68 1.11
C VAL A 26 5.16 -11.42 1.96
N SER A 27 5.97 -11.30 3.00
CA SER A 27 5.87 -10.22 3.98
C SER A 27 7.05 -9.26 3.94
N PHE A 28 6.77 -7.99 4.18
CA PHE A 28 7.79 -6.96 4.38
C PHE A 28 8.17 -6.86 5.85
N GLN A 29 9.47 -6.85 6.13
CA GLN A 29 9.97 -6.67 7.47
C GLN A 29 10.04 -5.17 7.84
N ILE A 30 9.47 -4.82 8.98
CA ILE A 30 9.46 -3.46 9.53
C ILE A 30 9.96 -3.45 10.98
N GLN A 31 10.46 -2.29 11.42
CA GLN A 31 10.78 -1.98 12.81
C GLN A 31 9.90 -0.84 13.29
N ALA A 32 8.98 -1.15 14.19
CA ALA A 32 7.93 -0.24 14.58
C ALA A 32 7.65 -0.32 16.08
N THR A 33 7.09 0.75 16.61
CA THR A 33 6.46 0.75 17.93
C THR A 33 5.04 0.20 17.85
N PRO A 34 4.45 -0.25 18.98
CA PRO A 34 3.04 -0.65 19.01
C PRO A 34 2.10 0.41 18.42
N GLU A 35 2.33 1.69 18.72
CA GLU A 35 1.54 2.81 18.17
C GLU A 35 1.69 2.94 16.64
N GLU A 36 2.90 2.74 16.11
CA GLU A 36 3.14 2.79 14.67
C GLU A 36 2.51 1.60 13.94
N VAL A 37 2.48 0.41 14.58
CA VAL A 37 1.75 -0.76 14.08
C VAL A 37 0.25 -0.50 14.08
N THR A 38 -0.31 0.07 15.14
CA THR A 38 -1.74 0.44 15.18
C THR A 38 -2.08 1.44 14.08
N LYS A 39 -1.23 2.45 13.85
CA LYS A 39 -1.42 3.40 12.74
C LYS A 39 -1.34 2.73 11.37
N LEU A 40 -0.44 1.77 11.19
CA LEU A 40 -0.34 1.02 9.94
C LEU A 40 -1.58 0.15 9.70
N LYS A 41 -2.08 -0.54 10.74
CA LYS A 41 -3.33 -1.31 10.66
C LYS A 41 -4.53 -0.43 10.31
N ALA A 42 -4.62 0.75 10.93
CA ALA A 42 -5.68 1.72 10.61
C ALA A 42 -5.65 2.17 9.13
N LEU A 43 -4.47 2.29 8.50
CA LEU A 43 -4.38 2.59 7.07
C LEU A 43 -4.91 1.44 6.19
N PHE A 44 -4.68 0.19 6.60
CA PHE A 44 -5.26 -0.98 5.93
C PHE A 44 -6.78 -1.05 6.10
N GLU A 45 -7.28 -0.73 7.29
CA GLU A 45 -8.72 -0.64 7.58
C GLU A 45 -9.37 0.50 6.78
N GLU A 46 -8.79 1.69 6.74
CA GLU A 46 -9.27 2.83 5.91
C GLU A 46 -9.34 2.44 4.44
N ASN A 47 -8.32 1.74 3.93
CA ASN A 47 -8.31 1.26 2.55
C ASN A 47 -9.42 0.21 2.27
N TYR A 48 -9.83 -0.57 3.27
CA TYR A 48 -10.92 -1.54 3.18
C TYR A 48 -12.30 -0.88 3.36
N ASP A 49 -12.40 0.17 4.16
CA ASP A 49 -13.63 0.92 4.43
C ASP A 49 -13.97 1.92 3.32
N ASP A 50 -12.96 2.51 2.65
CA ASP A 50 -13.15 3.29 1.42
C ASP A 50 -13.73 2.42 0.29
N ASP A 51 -13.40 1.12 0.30
CA ASP A 51 -14.11 0.11 -0.47
C ASP A 51 -15.58 0.07 0.01
N MET A 52 -15.89 -0.08 1.30
CA MET A 52 -17.27 -0.10 1.83
C MET A 52 -18.15 1.12 1.46
N SER A 53 -17.64 2.35 1.49
CA SER A 53 -18.40 3.53 1.03
C SER A 53 -18.67 3.53 -0.48
N THR A 54 -17.82 2.86 -1.26
CA THR A 54 -17.96 2.65 -2.70
C THR A 54 -18.77 1.38 -3.01
N PHE A 55 -19.07 0.58 -1.97
CA PHE A 55 -19.73 -0.73 -1.99
C PHE A 55 -21.21 -0.65 -1.55
N ASN A 56 -22.04 -0.02 -2.39
CA ASN A 56 -23.33 -0.64 -2.74
C ASN A 56 -23.14 -1.90 -3.63
N ARG A 57 -21.92 -2.45 -3.69
CA ARG A 57 -21.48 -3.51 -4.60
C ARG A 57 -20.96 -4.73 -3.82
N ALA A 58 -21.83 -5.25 -2.96
CA ALA A 58 -21.98 -6.67 -2.64
C ALA A 58 -20.74 -7.45 -2.14
N GLN A 59 -20.75 -7.73 -0.84
CA GLN A 59 -20.40 -9.01 -0.19
C GLN A 59 -19.61 -10.07 -1.00
N ILE A 60 -18.34 -9.84 -1.34
CA ILE A 60 -17.46 -10.92 -1.83
C ILE A 60 -16.10 -10.86 -1.12
N PRO A 61 -15.72 -11.92 -0.38
CA PRO A 61 -14.37 -12.03 0.18
C PRO A 61 -13.36 -12.32 -0.94
N PHE A 62 -12.25 -11.59 -0.95
CA PHE A 62 -11.08 -11.79 -1.81
C PHE A 62 -11.37 -11.85 -3.32
N ARG A 63 -11.52 -10.69 -3.95
CA ARG A 63 -11.27 -10.58 -5.41
C ARG A 63 -9.80 -10.29 -5.66
N GLN A 64 -9.18 -11.17 -6.42
CA GLN A 64 -7.86 -10.97 -7.01
C GLN A 64 -7.90 -9.71 -7.87
N TYR A 65 -7.04 -8.74 -7.56
CA TYR A 65 -6.95 -7.47 -8.28
C TYR A 65 -6.17 -7.68 -9.60
N HIS A 66 -6.90 -7.90 -10.68
CA HIS A 66 -6.38 -7.74 -12.04
C HIS A 66 -7.09 -6.59 -12.73
N ASN A 67 -6.28 -5.60 -13.13
CA ASN A 67 -6.53 -4.61 -14.19
C ASN A 67 -7.96 -4.08 -14.32
N ASP A 68 -8.25 -2.95 -13.67
CA ASP A 68 -9.09 -1.94 -14.29
C ASP A 68 -8.59 -0.52 -13.92
N PRO A 69 -8.58 0.44 -14.86
CA PRO A 69 -7.93 1.75 -14.72
C PRO A 69 -8.74 2.79 -13.93
N GLU A 70 -9.80 2.37 -13.23
CA GLU A 70 -10.73 3.28 -12.53
C GLU A 70 -10.61 3.09 -11.02
N ASN A 71 -9.46 3.46 -10.44
CA ASN A 71 -9.38 3.57 -8.98
C ASN A 71 -8.27 4.53 -8.51
N ALA A 72 -8.35 5.80 -8.92
CA ALA A 72 -7.38 6.83 -8.50
C ALA A 72 -7.34 7.05 -6.97
N GLN A 73 -8.42 6.73 -6.25
CA GLN A 73 -8.45 6.78 -4.77
C GLN A 73 -7.74 5.57 -4.15
N TYR A 74 -7.93 4.38 -4.71
CA TYR A 74 -7.23 3.15 -4.30
C TYR A 74 -5.72 3.24 -4.54
N ASP A 75 -5.32 3.86 -5.66
CA ASP A 75 -3.91 4.15 -5.92
C ASP A 75 -3.31 5.04 -4.81
N HIS A 76 -4.09 6.00 -4.28
CA HIS A 76 -3.62 6.93 -3.26
C HIS A 76 -3.55 6.30 -1.85
N SER A 77 -4.54 5.50 -1.45
CA SER A 77 -4.53 4.79 -0.16
C SER A 77 -3.44 3.71 -0.11
N MET A 78 -3.28 2.92 -1.17
CA MET A 78 -2.19 1.95 -1.28
C MET A 78 -0.82 2.61 -1.30
N GLN A 79 -0.67 3.76 -1.98
CA GLN A 79 0.56 4.56 -1.91
C GLN A 79 0.91 4.98 -0.48
N LYS A 80 -0.07 5.40 0.33
CA LYS A 80 0.16 5.73 1.74
C LYS A 80 0.63 4.52 2.55
N ILE A 81 0.05 3.34 2.32
CA ILE A 81 0.45 2.09 2.98
C ILE A 81 1.90 1.74 2.62
N TYR A 82 2.24 1.71 1.33
CA TYR A 82 3.61 1.46 0.89
C TYR A 82 4.60 2.51 1.41
N ALA A 83 4.22 3.78 1.43
CA ALA A 83 5.06 4.84 1.99
C ALA A 83 5.31 4.62 3.49
N ARG A 84 4.28 4.16 4.23
CA ARG A 84 4.40 3.87 5.65
C ARG A 84 5.32 2.67 5.92
N ILE A 85 5.19 1.62 5.11
CA ILE A 85 6.04 0.43 5.20
C ILE A 85 7.47 0.77 4.81
N HIS A 86 7.70 1.61 3.81
CA HIS A 86 9.03 2.10 3.45
C HIS A 86 9.69 2.84 4.63
N GLN A 87 8.96 3.75 5.28
CA GLN A 87 9.47 4.49 6.44
C GLN A 87 9.88 3.57 7.60
N LEU A 88 9.03 2.58 7.92
CA LEU A 88 9.24 1.65 9.03
C LEU A 88 10.11 0.44 8.63
N GLY A 89 10.34 0.23 7.34
CA GLY A 89 10.99 -0.94 6.77
C GLY A 89 12.50 -1.00 7.02
N THR A 90 13.03 -2.21 6.96
CA THR A 90 14.47 -2.46 6.85
C THR A 90 15.01 -1.98 5.50
N LEU A 91 16.34 -1.98 5.34
CA LEU A 91 16.98 -1.60 4.08
C LEU A 91 16.48 -2.44 2.89
N GLU A 92 16.26 -3.74 3.11
CA GLU A 92 15.73 -4.66 2.10
C GLU A 92 14.30 -4.29 1.71
N THR A 93 13.42 -4.09 2.69
CA THR A 93 12.03 -3.65 2.47
C THR A 93 11.96 -2.34 1.67
N ARG A 94 12.80 -1.37 2.03
CA ARG A 94 12.87 -0.07 1.32
C ARG A 94 13.29 -0.25 -0.13
N LYS A 95 14.35 -1.02 -0.37
CA LYS A 95 14.86 -1.29 -1.71
C LYS A 95 13.81 -2.00 -2.57
N SER A 96 13.13 -3.01 -2.03
CA SER A 96 12.05 -3.69 -2.75
C SER A 96 10.91 -2.73 -3.11
N ILE A 97 10.52 -1.84 -2.20
CA ILE A 97 9.46 -0.84 -2.47
C ILE A 97 9.89 0.18 -3.52
N GLU A 98 11.14 0.64 -3.48
CA GLU A 98 11.70 1.55 -4.47
C GLU A 98 11.78 0.90 -5.86
N GLU A 99 12.21 -0.37 -5.93
CA GLU A 99 12.26 -1.16 -7.17
C GLU A 99 10.88 -1.40 -7.78
N MET A 100 9.84 -1.57 -6.94
CA MET A 100 8.45 -1.66 -7.41
C MET A 100 7.93 -0.35 -8.02
N GLY A 101 8.56 0.80 -7.75
CA GLY A 101 8.16 2.09 -8.30
C GLY A 101 6.83 2.65 -7.77
N VAL A 102 6.25 2.02 -6.74
CA VAL A 102 4.92 2.36 -6.19
C VAL A 102 4.87 3.72 -5.49
N LEU A 103 6.02 4.23 -5.04
CA LEU A 103 6.11 5.54 -4.34
C LEU A 103 6.26 6.72 -5.28
N ASN A 104 6.55 6.47 -6.56
CA ASN A 104 6.60 7.53 -7.56
C ASN A 104 5.22 7.61 -8.21
N PRO A 105 4.39 8.62 -7.89
CA PRO A 105 3.30 8.93 -8.79
C PRO A 105 3.98 9.25 -10.12
N ILE A 106 3.79 8.38 -11.11
CA ILE A 106 4.08 8.72 -12.49
C ILE A 106 3.32 10.02 -12.68
N LYS A 107 4.04 11.16 -12.72
CA LYS A 107 3.48 12.39 -13.25
C LYS A 107 3.03 11.96 -14.64
N LYS A 108 1.75 11.68 -14.83
CA LYS A 108 1.15 11.72 -16.15
C LYS A 108 1.31 13.17 -16.57
N SER A 109 2.44 13.46 -17.21
CA SER A 109 2.61 14.63 -18.03
C SER A 109 1.59 14.50 -19.17
N ASN A 110 0.34 14.87 -18.89
CA ASN A 110 -0.39 15.68 -19.87
C ASN A 110 0.51 16.90 -20.05
N THR A 111 1.16 17.11 -21.18
CA THR A 111 0.54 17.29 -22.49
C THR A 111 1.53 16.86 -23.57
N ARG A 112 1.09 15.95 -24.44
CA ARG A 112 1.50 16.02 -25.84
C ARG A 112 0.96 17.35 -26.39
N SER A 113 1.78 18.40 -26.35
CA SER A 113 1.51 19.70 -26.97
C SER A 113 1.72 19.67 -28.50
N ASP A 114 1.88 18.49 -29.09
CA ASP A 114 2.18 18.23 -30.50
C ASP A 114 0.97 18.28 -31.45
N ILE A 115 -0.21 18.74 -31.00
CA ILE A 115 -1.42 18.87 -31.86
C ILE A 115 -1.83 20.34 -32.14
N GLU A 116 -1.05 21.35 -31.73
CA GLU A 116 -1.40 22.76 -32.00
C GLU A 116 -0.77 23.37 -33.27
N ASN A 117 -0.18 22.57 -34.17
CA ASN A 117 0.34 23.07 -35.46
C ASN A 117 -0.17 22.28 -36.69
N LEU A 118 -1.45 21.91 -36.70
CA LEU A 118 -2.19 21.63 -37.94
C LEU A 118 -3.33 22.65 -38.10
N LYS A 119 -2.97 23.88 -38.47
CA LYS A 119 -3.85 24.81 -39.18
C LYS A 119 -3.13 25.34 -40.41
#